data_AF-A0A0A0KDN5-F1
#
_entry.id   AF-A0A0A0KDN5-F1
#
_cell.length_a   1.000
_cell.length_b   1.000
_cell.length_c   1.000
_cell.angle_alpha   90.00
_cell.angle_beta   90.00
_cell.angle_gamma   90.00
#
_symmetry.space_group_name_H-M   'P 1'
#
loop_
_entity.id
_entity.type
_entity.pdbx_description
1 polymer ?
#
loop_
_entity_poly.entity_id
_entity_poly.type
_entity_poly.pdbx_seq_one_letter_code
_entity_poly.pdbx_strand_id
1 'polypeptide(L)'
;MAAPPPQHSLPFLLQISLPILSFFLFLLLLVPCPVHSSVCGNLEIPFPFSLNTTIHPSIPDPFLLYCLNSTSLFLNLTLQSYRILQFLSDAVLVDFPGPSPCRHYNDFNSFSPVSHSPFFAISDDNLFALYDCNDSSLCKPSCQNLVLPSCDTNYPPACCYPLSDRSLWRNREDFSVFSKMGCRGFSSWVVEKGWRMGKRGMKLEWGLPRNLTSCDENGFVVNATNVSDGVRCSCSHGFVGDGYASGFGCFKSCVKNGREEYGSSCNTKLRREKELVIFTGVLAPLFIIASLVGLFCILKRPIKQTTLNSSHTNALLQKACRTHLFTYHELQQATRGFEDNARLVDSRNGAIFAGVLGDGSRVVVHRLQCENKDDVMSVLSQIEVLYVLAHKHVAHILGCCIDPDNPLLVVYEHPDNDTLEKHLHHHKGTKQTLDWYRRLKIATETASVLAFLQCEVSPPIFHNHLESCHIFLDTNFSSKILGFGLQSTPTEDKSHPLEASSFHNNDVYDFGVVLLEMVTGLKNSDLPMVALQKIRIGKLEEVVDPLLYYHEKPPHSKEQIEIVADLATRCLLFGRDGKLRMSDVSKELTHVMKENVVFVDGGSTRGPSIEETFSNSSLLQMISMSPDSILAP
;
A
#
# COMPACT_ATOMS: atom_id res chain seq x y z
N MET A 1 -57.36 -39.87 29.93
CA MET A 1 -56.43 -39.66 31.06
C MET A 1 -55.11 -40.33 30.68
N ALA A 2 -54.26 -39.61 29.95
CA ALA A 2 -53.10 -38.89 30.48
C ALA A 2 -51.97 -39.86 30.90
N ALA A 3 -51.06 -40.11 29.97
CA ALA A 3 -49.75 -40.72 30.23
C ALA A 3 -48.78 -39.65 30.77
N PRO A 4 -47.84 -40.00 31.67
CA PRO A 4 -46.91 -39.04 32.27
C PRO A 4 -45.79 -38.64 31.27
N PRO A 5 -45.18 -37.44 31.42
CA PRO A 5 -44.12 -36.98 30.54
C PRO A 5 -42.76 -37.59 30.92
N PRO A 6 -41.83 -37.80 29.97
CA PRO A 6 -40.47 -38.19 30.28
C PRO A 6 -39.60 -36.99 30.64
N GLN A 7 -38.68 -37.23 31.57
CA GLN A 7 -37.74 -36.30 32.17
C GLN A 7 -36.67 -35.78 31.21
N HIS A 8 -36.22 -34.57 31.51
CA HIS A 8 -35.14 -33.80 30.89
C HIS A 8 -33.82 -34.55 30.65
N SER A 9 -33.26 -34.38 29.47
CA SER A 9 -31.85 -34.63 29.14
C SER A 9 -31.20 -33.35 28.63
N LEU A 10 -30.93 -32.42 29.54
CA LEU A 10 -30.10 -31.24 29.29
C LEU A 10 -28.88 -31.24 30.23
N PRO A 11 -27.84 -32.08 29.98
CA PRO A 11 -26.50 -31.70 30.40
C PRO A 11 -25.39 -32.30 29.52
N PHE A 12 -25.28 -31.92 28.25
CA PHE A 12 -24.08 -32.28 27.45
C PHE A 12 -23.51 -31.10 26.66
N LEU A 13 -24.37 -30.20 26.16
CA LEU A 13 -23.92 -29.01 25.42
C LEU A 13 -23.28 -27.94 26.31
N LEU A 14 -23.69 -27.83 27.59
CA LEU A 14 -23.13 -26.84 28.52
C LEU A 14 -21.75 -27.21 29.10
N GLN A 15 -21.38 -28.50 29.09
CA GLN A 15 -20.09 -28.95 29.60
C GLN A 15 -18.95 -28.79 28.57
N ILE A 16 -19.29 -28.68 27.29
CA ILE A 16 -18.32 -28.51 26.20
C ILE A 16 -18.13 -27.03 25.85
N SER A 17 -19.15 -26.18 26.06
CA SER A 17 -19.10 -24.76 25.70
C SER A 17 -18.23 -23.90 26.64
N LEU A 18 -18.20 -24.19 27.94
CA LEU A 18 -17.39 -23.40 28.91
C LEU A 18 -15.87 -23.46 28.67
N PRO A 19 -15.24 -24.62 28.45
CA PRO A 19 -13.79 -24.66 28.21
C PRO A 19 -13.41 -24.08 26.85
N ILE A 20 -14.28 -24.21 25.84
CA ILE A 20 -14.06 -23.61 24.51
C ILE A 20 -14.18 -22.08 24.59
N LEU A 21 -15.18 -21.56 25.29
CA LEU A 21 -15.34 -20.12 25.48
C LEU A 21 -14.20 -19.53 26.33
N SER A 22 -13.74 -20.24 27.36
CA SER A 22 -12.56 -19.86 28.14
C SER A 22 -11.28 -19.87 27.31
N PHE A 23 -11.15 -20.79 26.35
CA PHE A 23 -10.01 -20.85 25.44
C PHE A 23 -10.03 -19.71 24.41
N PHE A 24 -11.20 -19.36 23.86
CA PHE A 24 -11.35 -18.22 22.96
C PHE A 24 -11.19 -16.87 23.66
N LEU A 25 -11.66 -16.72 24.91
CA LEU A 25 -11.43 -15.50 25.71
C LEU A 25 -9.94 -15.33 26.05
N PHE A 26 -9.24 -16.44 26.34
CA PHE A 26 -7.80 -16.43 26.59
C PHE A 26 -7.00 -16.13 25.32
N LEU A 27 -7.46 -16.59 24.15
CA LEU A 27 -6.88 -16.22 22.85
C LEU A 27 -7.12 -14.75 22.50
N LEU A 28 -8.29 -14.18 22.81
CA LEU A 28 -8.59 -12.75 22.61
C LEU A 28 -7.77 -11.84 23.54
N LEU A 29 -7.39 -12.32 24.73
CA LEU A 29 -6.49 -11.61 25.65
C LEU A 29 -5.00 -11.74 25.27
N LEU A 30 -4.66 -12.64 24.34
CA LEU A 30 -3.29 -12.89 23.85
C LEU A 30 -2.98 -12.27 22.48
N VAL A 31 -3.95 -11.60 21.85
CA VAL A 31 -3.70 -10.81 20.64
C VAL A 31 -3.33 -9.39 21.09
N PRO A 32 -2.04 -8.98 21.05
CA PRO A 32 -1.71 -7.58 21.23
C PRO A 32 -2.40 -6.77 20.15
N CYS A 33 -3.07 -5.68 20.54
CA CYS A 33 -3.59 -4.70 19.60
C CYS A 33 -2.46 -4.23 18.68
N PRO A 34 -2.66 -4.18 17.35
CA PRO A 34 -1.66 -3.56 16.48
C PRO A 34 -1.64 -2.06 16.77
N VAL A 35 -0.64 -1.63 17.55
CA VAL A 35 -0.31 -0.22 17.75
C VAL A 35 -0.04 0.34 16.36
N HIS A 36 -0.91 1.24 15.91
CA HIS A 36 -0.83 1.85 14.58
C HIS A 36 0.49 2.60 14.43
N SER A 37 1.40 2.12 13.58
CA SER A 37 2.55 2.91 13.19
C SER A 37 2.09 3.98 12.20
N SER A 38 2.11 5.23 12.65
CA SER A 38 1.80 6.37 11.78
C SER A 38 2.97 6.62 10.83
N VAL A 39 2.69 6.79 9.55
CA VAL A 39 3.69 7.06 8.50
C VAL A 39 3.51 8.48 7.97
N CYS A 40 4.61 9.20 7.72
CA CYS A 40 4.63 10.50 7.04
C CYS A 40 5.69 10.48 5.94
N GLY A 41 5.27 10.63 4.68
CA GLY A 41 6.15 10.41 3.53
C GLY A 41 6.72 8.99 3.54
N ASN A 42 8.05 8.88 3.57
CA ASN A 42 8.77 7.60 3.66
C ASN A 42 9.26 7.27 5.08
N LEU A 43 8.87 8.07 6.09
CA LEU A 43 9.32 7.91 7.47
C LEU A 43 8.23 7.21 8.30
N GLU A 44 8.58 6.07 8.85
CA GLU A 44 7.81 5.42 9.92
C GLU A 44 8.13 6.13 11.25
N ILE A 45 7.09 6.53 11.99
CA ILE A 45 7.24 7.34 13.20
C ILE A 45 7.36 6.40 14.41
N PRO A 46 8.52 6.34 15.09
CA PRO A 46 8.72 5.47 16.24
C PRO A 46 8.19 6.11 17.53
N PHE A 47 7.81 5.30 18.51
CA PHE A 47 7.54 5.79 19.88
C PHE A 47 8.82 6.43 20.46
N PRO A 48 8.74 7.55 21.21
CA PRO A 48 7.55 8.26 21.70
C PRO A 48 7.01 9.34 20.78
N PHE A 49 7.49 9.44 19.54
CA PHE A 49 6.99 10.44 18.60
C PHE A 49 5.58 10.08 18.13
N SER A 50 4.74 11.10 17.97
CA SER A 50 3.36 10.90 17.51
C SER A 50 2.87 12.08 16.69
N LEU A 51 1.91 11.87 15.79
CA LEU A 51 1.29 12.96 15.05
C LEU A 51 0.25 13.66 15.93
N ASN A 52 0.11 14.99 15.77
CA ASN A 52 -0.85 15.80 16.52
C ASN A 52 -2.33 15.33 16.39
N THR A 53 -2.63 14.52 15.38
CA THR A 53 -3.96 13.92 15.15
C THR A 53 -4.25 12.67 16.00
N THR A 54 -3.22 12.06 16.58
CA THR A 54 -3.31 10.84 17.40
C THR A 54 -2.96 11.20 18.84
N ILE A 55 -3.92 11.77 19.58
CA ILE A 55 -3.70 12.16 20.98
C ILE A 55 -3.58 10.88 21.83
N HIS A 56 -2.35 10.50 22.18
CA HIS A 56 -2.10 9.51 23.22
C HIS A 56 -1.94 10.25 24.56
N PRO A 57 -2.75 9.96 25.60
CA PRO A 57 -2.78 10.73 26.86
C PRO A 57 -1.51 10.64 27.73
N SER A 58 -0.46 9.98 27.24
CA SER A 58 0.78 9.64 27.97
C SER A 58 2.06 10.19 27.34
N ILE A 59 1.99 10.85 26.18
CA ILE A 59 3.18 11.36 25.47
C ILE A 59 3.37 12.85 25.78
N PRO A 60 4.56 13.28 26.23
CA PRO A 60 4.84 14.71 26.43
C PRO A 60 4.75 15.49 25.11
N ASP A 61 4.13 16.69 25.16
CA ASP A 61 4.05 17.65 24.06
C ASP A 61 5.30 17.79 23.17
N PRO A 62 6.55 17.78 23.70
CA PRO A 62 7.76 17.92 22.87
C PRO A 62 7.98 16.81 21.83
N PHE A 63 7.29 15.66 21.93
CA PHE A 63 7.38 14.57 20.95
C PHE A 63 6.26 14.61 19.90
N LEU A 64 5.38 15.60 19.95
CA LEU A 64 4.34 15.82 18.95
C LEU A 64 4.97 16.33 17.64
N LEU A 65 4.61 15.66 16.56
CA LEU A 65 5.06 15.95 15.21
C LEU A 65 3.92 16.49 14.36
N TYR A 66 4.27 17.27 13.35
CA TYR A 66 3.35 17.65 12.29
C TYR A 66 3.86 17.16 10.94
N CYS A 67 2.97 16.61 10.14
CA CYS A 67 3.26 16.12 8.81
C CYS A 67 2.62 17.07 7.79
N LEU A 68 3.45 17.83 7.08
CA LEU A 68 2.98 18.76 6.05
C LEU A 68 2.79 18.00 4.74
N ASN A 69 1.60 18.15 4.14
CA ASN A 69 1.21 17.53 2.86
C ASN A 69 1.41 16.01 2.79
N SER A 70 1.40 15.33 3.93
CA SER A 70 1.69 13.89 4.03
C SER A 70 3.08 13.45 3.52
N THR A 71 4.01 14.39 3.34
CA THR A 71 5.34 14.13 2.74
C THR A 71 6.50 14.58 3.61
N SER A 72 6.36 15.68 4.34
CA SER A 72 7.45 16.27 5.12
C SER A 72 7.09 16.31 6.59
N LEU A 73 7.88 15.61 7.40
CA LEU A 73 7.69 15.50 8.83
C LEU A 73 8.50 16.57 9.56
N PHE A 74 7.92 17.17 10.58
CA PHE A 74 8.56 18.24 11.33
C PHE A 74 8.39 18.06 12.85
N LEU A 75 9.45 18.39 13.57
CA LEU A 75 9.53 18.45 15.03
C LEU A 75 9.41 19.91 15.48
N ASN A 76 8.49 20.20 16.39
CA ASN A 76 8.33 21.54 16.95
C ASN A 76 9.07 21.65 18.29
N LEU A 77 10.05 22.55 18.38
CA LEU A 77 10.79 22.80 19.62
C LEU A 77 10.64 24.27 20.01
N THR A 78 9.85 24.54 21.06
CA THR A 78 9.59 25.87 21.66
C THR A 78 9.10 26.97 20.70
N LEU A 79 9.99 27.52 19.85
CA LEU A 79 9.74 28.66 18.97
C LEU A 79 10.06 28.37 17.49
N GLN A 80 10.56 27.18 17.17
CA GLN A 80 10.99 26.83 15.82
C GLN A 80 10.64 25.38 15.48
N SER A 81 10.26 25.16 14.22
CA SER A 81 10.06 23.83 13.68
C SER A 81 11.23 23.37 12.82
N TYR A 82 11.60 22.11 12.99
CA TYR A 82 12.72 21.47 12.30
C TYR A 82 12.21 20.33 11.43
N ARG A 83 12.60 20.29 10.16
CA ARG A 83 12.27 19.17 9.28
C ARG A 83 13.05 17.94 9.72
N ILE A 84 12.36 16.82 9.93
CA ILE A 84 12.98 15.54 10.25
C ILE A 84 13.46 14.90 8.95
N LEU A 85 14.73 14.53 8.92
CA LEU A 85 15.36 13.81 7.82
C LEU A 85 15.35 12.30 8.05
N GLN A 86 15.58 11.86 9.29
CA GLN A 86 15.67 10.44 9.65
C GLN A 86 15.48 10.25 11.17
N PHE A 87 14.88 9.11 11.57
CA PHE A 87 14.91 8.62 12.94
C PHE A 87 16.08 7.64 13.15
N LEU A 88 16.77 7.78 14.27
CA LEU A 88 17.83 6.89 14.74
C LEU A 88 17.37 6.26 16.06
N SER A 89 18.00 5.17 16.48
CA SER A 89 17.63 4.48 17.73
C SER A 89 17.82 5.33 18.98
N ASP A 90 18.76 6.27 18.95
CA ASP A 90 19.12 7.15 20.06
C ASP A 90 18.78 8.63 19.83
N ALA A 91 18.37 9.00 18.62
CA ALA A 91 18.32 10.39 18.19
C ALA A 91 17.36 10.62 17.01
N VAL A 92 17.15 11.90 16.70
CA VAL A 92 16.47 12.34 15.48
C VAL A 92 17.42 13.24 14.69
N LEU A 93 17.55 12.96 13.39
CA LEU A 93 18.33 13.80 12.48
C LEU A 93 17.40 14.86 11.88
N VAL A 94 17.68 16.12 12.15
CA VAL A 94 16.90 17.25 11.65
C VAL A 94 17.69 18.13 10.69
N ASP A 95 16.99 18.81 9.81
CA ASP A 95 17.56 19.82 8.93
C ASP A 95 17.64 21.19 9.60
N PHE A 96 18.52 22.05 9.10
CA PHE A 96 18.59 23.44 9.50
C PHE A 96 17.48 24.25 8.82
N PRO A 97 16.81 25.17 9.52
CA PRO A 97 15.83 26.05 8.89
C PRO A 97 16.47 26.89 7.77
N GLY A 98 15.80 26.97 6.61
CA GLY A 98 16.20 27.80 5.45
C GLY A 98 16.85 27.03 4.28
N PRO A 99 16.98 27.64 3.08
CA PRO A 99 17.35 26.91 1.85
C PRO A 99 18.87 26.72 1.64
N SER A 100 19.72 27.61 2.16
CA SER A 100 21.17 27.56 1.91
C SER A 100 21.88 26.36 2.58
N PRO A 101 22.89 25.73 1.94
CA PRO A 101 23.79 24.78 2.61
C PRO A 101 24.75 25.44 3.59
N CYS A 102 25.10 26.71 3.35
CA CYS A 102 25.95 27.50 4.22
C CYS A 102 25.14 28.31 5.19
N ARG A 103 25.51 28.21 6.46
CA ARG A 103 24.89 28.96 7.54
C ARG A 103 25.81 30.05 8.01
N HIS A 104 25.22 31.21 8.26
CA HIS A 104 25.89 32.22 9.04
C HIS A 104 26.02 31.71 10.46
N TYR A 105 27.10 32.09 11.11
CA TYR A 105 27.33 31.71 12.48
C TYR A 105 26.13 31.98 13.42
N ASN A 106 25.42 33.10 13.21
CA ASN A 106 24.25 33.48 14.01
C ASN A 106 23.07 32.50 13.88
N ASP A 107 23.04 31.65 12.86
CA ASP A 107 21.99 30.64 12.65
C ASP A 107 22.03 29.57 13.75
N PHE A 108 23.13 29.42 14.49
CA PHE A 108 23.18 28.57 15.67
C PHE A 108 22.14 28.94 16.74
N ASN A 109 21.73 30.21 16.78
CA ASN A 109 20.72 30.68 17.73
C ASN A 109 19.37 29.99 17.54
N SER A 110 19.09 29.40 16.37
CA SER A 110 17.87 28.61 16.20
C SER A 110 17.87 27.40 17.15
N PHE A 111 19.02 26.76 17.37
CA PHE A 111 19.16 25.55 18.19
C PHE A 111 19.42 25.83 19.69
N SER A 112 19.62 27.09 20.10
CA SER A 112 19.79 27.46 21.51
C SER A 112 18.69 26.96 22.46
N PRO A 113 17.40 26.89 22.07
CA PRO A 113 16.36 26.31 22.91
C PRO A 113 16.53 24.81 23.14
N VAL A 114 17.16 24.09 22.20
CA VAL A 114 17.41 22.64 22.34
C VAL A 114 18.41 22.37 23.45
N SER A 115 19.44 23.22 23.60
CA SER A 115 20.44 23.12 24.67
C SER A 115 19.83 23.20 26.09
N HIS A 116 18.62 23.75 26.22
CA HIS A 116 17.91 23.92 27.48
C HIS A 116 16.69 22.99 27.61
N SER A 117 16.42 22.14 26.61
CA SER A 117 15.31 21.21 26.65
C SER A 117 15.57 20.08 27.65
N PRO A 118 14.57 19.68 28.46
CA PRO A 118 14.70 18.50 29.32
C PRO A 118 14.56 17.18 28.54
N PHE A 119 14.13 17.22 27.28
CA PHE A 119 13.86 16.03 26.46
C PHE A 119 14.81 15.85 25.29
N PHE A 120 15.48 16.92 24.84
CA PHE A 120 16.37 16.91 23.68
C PHE A 120 17.71 17.54 24.04
N ALA A 121 18.78 17.07 23.41
CA ALA A 121 20.11 17.65 23.50
C ALA A 121 20.86 17.49 22.18
N ILE A 122 21.85 18.34 21.94
CA ILE A 122 22.71 18.21 20.76
C ILE A 122 23.66 17.03 21.00
N SER A 123 23.65 16.07 20.07
CA SER A 123 24.52 14.89 20.14
C SER A 123 25.98 15.28 19.89
N ASP A 124 26.92 14.61 20.57
CA ASP A 124 28.35 14.80 20.36
C ASP A 124 28.88 14.08 19.09
N ASP A 125 28.04 13.27 18.44
CA ASP A 125 28.30 12.70 17.11
C ASP A 125 28.24 13.75 15.99
N ASN A 126 27.75 14.97 16.27
CA ASN A 126 27.74 16.04 15.28
C ASN A 126 29.17 16.53 15.00
N LEU A 127 29.41 16.80 13.73
CA LEU A 127 30.66 17.29 13.19
C LEU A 127 30.41 18.62 12.50
N PHE A 128 31.13 19.67 12.90
CA PHE A 128 31.03 20.96 12.27
C PHE A 128 32.19 21.19 11.29
N ALA A 129 31.84 21.52 10.05
CA ALA A 129 32.77 22.16 9.14
C ALA A 129 32.63 23.67 9.33
N LEU A 130 33.70 24.33 9.76
CA LEU A 130 33.73 25.76 10.03
C LEU A 130 34.43 26.49 8.89
N TYR A 131 33.94 27.68 8.56
CA TYR A 131 34.41 28.49 7.45
C TYR A 131 34.91 29.87 7.92
N ASP A 132 35.97 30.36 7.28
CA ASP A 132 36.62 31.64 7.52
C ASP A 132 36.94 31.91 9.00
N CYS A 133 37.53 30.94 9.69
CA CYS A 133 37.99 31.10 11.07
C CYS A 133 39.38 31.75 11.13
N ASN A 134 39.61 32.59 12.15
CA ASN A 134 40.91 33.23 12.35
C ASN A 134 41.92 32.31 13.06
N ASP A 135 41.44 31.34 13.83
CA ASP A 135 42.27 30.44 14.62
C ASP A 135 42.23 29.00 14.05
N SER A 136 43.39 28.53 13.59
CA SER A 136 43.56 27.19 13.02
C SER A 136 43.62 26.06 14.08
N SER A 137 43.76 26.39 15.37
CA SER A 137 43.76 25.40 16.47
C SER A 137 42.40 24.71 16.65
N LEU A 138 41.35 25.29 16.08
CA LEU A 138 40.02 24.69 15.97
C LEU A 138 40.02 23.39 15.16
N CYS A 139 40.96 23.22 14.24
CA CYS A 139 40.89 22.16 13.24
C CYS A 139 41.46 20.86 13.78
N LYS A 140 40.62 19.84 13.87
CA LYS A 140 41.03 18.55 14.42
C LYS A 140 41.44 17.60 13.30
N PRO A 141 42.62 16.95 13.42
CA PRO A 141 43.12 16.01 12.40
C PRO A 141 42.27 14.74 12.30
N SER A 142 41.44 14.45 13.31
CA SER A 142 40.50 13.32 13.31
C SER A 142 39.51 13.33 12.12
N CYS A 143 39.32 14.48 11.46
CA CYS A 143 38.43 14.59 10.29
C CYS A 143 39.13 14.47 8.93
N GLN A 144 40.45 14.30 8.90
CA GLN A 144 41.25 14.45 7.66
C GLN A 144 40.88 13.45 6.56
N ASN A 145 40.21 12.34 6.92
CA ASN A 145 39.76 11.28 6.00
C ASN A 145 38.25 11.34 5.69
N LEU A 146 37.52 12.35 6.17
CA LEU A 146 36.08 12.49 5.96
C LEU A 146 35.79 13.35 4.73
N VAL A 147 34.83 12.90 3.92
CA VAL A 147 34.32 13.70 2.80
C VAL A 147 33.16 14.53 3.32
N LEU A 148 33.43 15.81 3.55
CA LEU A 148 32.44 16.81 3.94
C LEU A 148 32.10 17.65 2.71
N PRO A 149 30.86 17.58 2.20
CA PRO A 149 30.45 18.37 1.04
C PRO A 149 30.72 19.86 1.28
N SER A 150 31.32 20.48 0.27
CA SER A 150 31.61 21.89 0.30
C SER A 150 30.32 22.71 0.28
N CYS A 151 30.42 23.88 0.91
CA CYS A 151 29.39 24.86 1.01
C CYS A 151 29.13 25.57 -0.34
N ASP A 152 30.19 25.73 -1.14
CA ASP A 152 30.22 26.24 -2.51
C ASP A 152 31.33 25.52 -3.30
N THR A 153 31.27 25.48 -4.63
CA THR A 153 32.29 24.84 -5.49
C THR A 153 33.66 25.51 -5.40
N ASN A 154 33.74 26.72 -4.83
CA ASN A 154 34.96 27.53 -4.76
C ASN A 154 35.72 27.50 -3.43
N TYR A 155 35.16 26.96 -2.34
CA TYR A 155 35.77 27.03 -1.01
C TYR A 155 35.72 25.68 -0.28
N PRO A 156 36.79 24.85 -0.34
CA PRO A 156 36.85 23.63 0.48
C PRO A 156 36.76 24.01 1.97
N PRO A 157 36.17 23.15 2.83
CA PRO A 157 36.01 23.46 4.25
C PRO A 157 37.37 23.77 4.89
N ALA A 158 37.48 24.94 5.52
CA ALA A 158 38.74 25.40 6.09
C ALA A 158 39.12 24.62 7.36
N CYS A 159 38.12 24.07 8.07
CA CYS A 159 38.33 23.51 9.40
C CYS A 159 37.23 22.52 9.80
N CYS A 160 37.58 21.42 10.47
CA CYS A 160 36.63 20.46 11.01
C CYS A 160 36.74 20.35 12.53
N TYR A 161 35.61 20.39 13.22
CA TYR A 161 35.52 20.26 14.68
C TYR A 161 34.45 19.21 15.06
N PRO A 162 34.84 18.03 15.58
CA PRO A 162 33.91 17.07 16.16
C PRO A 162 33.45 17.53 17.54
N LEU A 163 32.15 17.55 17.81
CA LEU A 163 31.64 17.95 19.13
C LEU A 163 32.06 17.00 20.25
N SER A 164 32.40 15.75 19.92
CA SER A 164 32.98 14.77 20.86
C SER A 164 34.35 15.16 21.41
N ASP A 165 35.07 16.12 20.80
CA ASP A 165 36.36 16.61 21.31
C ASP A 165 36.22 17.42 22.61
N ARG A 166 35.08 18.08 22.84
CA ARG A 166 34.70 18.78 24.10
C ARG A 166 35.69 19.84 24.62
N SER A 167 36.71 20.20 23.84
CA SER A 167 37.75 21.14 24.26
C SER A 167 37.29 22.60 24.30
N LEU A 168 36.37 22.97 23.42
CA LEU A 168 35.93 24.36 23.22
C LEU A 168 34.43 24.53 23.43
N TRP A 169 33.64 23.51 23.07
CA TRP A 169 32.21 23.50 23.29
C TRP A 169 31.84 22.31 24.16
N ARG A 170 30.99 22.53 25.15
CA ARG A 170 30.38 21.47 25.95
C ARG A 170 28.88 21.47 25.76
N ASN A 171 28.28 20.31 25.95
CA ASN A 171 26.84 20.16 25.90
C ASN A 171 26.15 21.17 26.85
N ARG A 172 25.07 21.79 26.37
CA ARG A 172 24.31 22.89 26.99
C ARG A 172 24.93 24.28 26.93
N GLU A 173 26.15 24.43 26.44
CA GLU A 173 26.71 25.74 26.13
C GLU A 173 26.15 26.23 24.79
N ASP A 174 26.09 27.55 24.64
CA ASP A 174 25.83 28.15 23.34
C ASP A 174 27.04 27.93 22.42
N PHE A 175 26.84 28.14 21.12
CA PHE A 175 27.93 28.05 20.17
C PHE A 175 28.77 29.33 20.10
N SER A 176 28.60 30.29 21.04
CA SER A 176 29.25 31.63 21.08
C SER A 176 30.77 31.55 20.93
N VAL A 177 31.37 30.43 21.35
CA VAL A 177 32.82 30.18 21.30
C VAL A 177 33.39 30.20 19.88
N PHE A 178 32.69 29.69 18.86
CA PHE A 178 33.27 29.63 17.51
C PHE A 178 33.35 31.01 16.83
N SER A 179 32.43 31.95 17.13
CA SER A 179 32.58 33.34 16.67
C SER A 179 33.70 34.08 17.38
N LYS A 180 33.93 33.82 18.67
CA LYS A 180 35.08 34.38 19.40
C LYS A 180 36.40 33.96 18.76
N MET A 181 36.42 32.79 18.10
CA MET A 181 37.55 32.26 17.35
C MET A 181 37.56 32.72 15.87
N GLY A 182 36.68 33.64 15.51
CA GLY A 182 36.65 34.35 14.22
C GLY A 182 35.87 33.68 13.09
N CYS A 183 35.20 32.54 13.33
CA CYS A 183 34.48 31.83 12.26
C CYS A 183 33.26 32.60 11.77
N ARG A 184 33.09 32.72 10.44
CA ARG A 184 31.97 33.45 9.82
C ARG A 184 30.75 32.57 9.51
N GLY A 185 30.97 31.28 9.31
CA GLY A 185 29.91 30.35 8.96
C GLY A 185 30.26 28.90 9.29
N PHE A 186 29.27 28.03 9.15
CA PHE A 186 29.43 26.60 9.42
C PHE A 186 28.46 25.75 8.59
N SER A 187 28.74 24.45 8.57
CA SER A 187 27.82 23.39 8.17
C SER A 187 27.95 22.22 9.13
N SER A 188 26.85 21.51 9.39
CA SER A 188 26.82 20.39 10.33
C SER A 188 26.51 19.08 9.63
N TRP A 189 27.22 18.06 10.07
CA TRP A 189 27.25 16.75 9.48
C TRP A 189 27.24 15.67 10.56
N VAL A 190 26.73 14.50 10.19
CA VAL A 190 26.71 13.31 11.04
C VAL A 190 27.33 12.18 10.25
N VAL A 191 28.33 11.52 10.82
CA VAL A 191 29.03 10.41 10.17
C VAL A 191 28.69 9.12 10.90
N GLU A 192 28.08 8.17 10.19
CA GLU A 192 27.78 6.86 10.75
C GLU A 192 29.05 6.02 10.90
N LYS A 193 29.10 5.17 11.95
CA LYS A 193 30.25 4.30 12.20
C LYS A 193 30.52 3.38 11.00
N GLY A 194 31.75 3.41 10.49
CA GLY A 194 32.18 2.64 9.31
C GLY A 194 32.03 3.36 7.97
N TRP A 195 31.42 4.55 7.93
CA TRP A 195 31.25 5.36 6.73
C TRP A 195 32.24 6.54 6.70
N ARG A 196 32.64 6.96 5.49
CA ARG A 196 33.52 8.12 5.27
C ARG A 196 32.77 9.39 4.83
N MET A 197 31.53 9.26 4.41
CA MET A 197 30.69 10.38 3.99
C MET A 197 29.78 10.82 5.13
N GLY A 198 29.75 12.13 5.40
CA GLY A 198 28.82 12.72 6.36
C GLY A 198 27.46 12.98 5.71
N LYS A 199 26.39 12.68 6.45
CA LYS A 199 25.03 13.14 6.12
C LYS A 199 24.84 14.54 6.67
N ARG A 200 24.27 15.44 5.88
CA ARG A 200 23.94 16.81 6.32
C ARG A 200 22.84 16.76 7.37
N GLY A 201 22.97 17.58 8.41
CA GLY A 201 21.91 17.79 9.40
C GLY A 201 22.47 17.98 10.81
N MET A 202 21.56 18.10 11.76
CA MET A 202 21.87 18.14 13.18
C MET A 202 21.25 16.91 13.86
N LYS A 203 22.07 16.04 14.43
CA LYS A 203 21.62 14.91 15.26
C LYS A 203 21.22 15.44 16.63
N LEU A 204 19.95 15.33 16.96
CA LEU A 204 19.41 15.66 18.28
C LEU A 204 19.15 14.37 19.04
N GLU A 205 19.88 14.18 20.13
CA GLU A 205 19.62 13.10 21.06
C GLU A 205 18.33 13.42 21.84
N TRP A 206 17.50 12.41 22.11
CA TRP A 206 16.25 12.58 22.86
C TRP A 206 16.19 11.66 24.07
N GLY A 207 15.38 11.95 25.09
CA GLY A 207 15.22 11.08 26.24
C GLY A 207 13.94 11.39 27.01
N LEU A 208 13.34 10.35 27.59
CA LEU A 208 12.16 10.49 28.43
C LEU A 208 12.57 10.49 29.92
N PRO A 209 11.88 11.25 30.78
CA PRO A 209 11.99 11.10 32.21
C PRO A 209 11.75 9.66 32.65
N ARG A 210 12.50 9.18 33.65
CA ARG A 210 12.39 7.80 34.16
C ARG A 210 10.98 7.40 34.59
N ASN A 211 10.20 8.33 35.13
CA ASN A 211 8.81 8.08 35.56
C ASN A 211 7.83 7.88 34.38
N LEU A 212 8.18 8.32 33.17
CA LEU A 212 7.38 8.18 31.96
C LEU A 212 7.90 7.06 31.05
N THR A 213 8.91 6.31 31.49
CA THR A 213 9.55 5.26 30.69
C THR A 213 9.12 3.88 31.18
N SER A 214 8.44 3.13 30.32
CA SER A 214 8.08 1.73 30.56
C SER A 214 8.64 0.87 29.43
N CYS A 215 9.64 0.03 29.75
CA CYS A 215 10.24 -0.89 28.79
C CYS A 215 9.45 -2.19 28.71
N ASP A 216 9.46 -2.79 27.53
CA ASP A 216 8.89 -4.11 27.28
C ASP A 216 9.61 -5.20 28.10
N GLU A 217 9.00 -6.38 28.25
CA GLU A 217 9.54 -7.48 29.07
C GLU A 217 10.96 -7.89 28.68
N ASN A 218 11.29 -7.81 27.38
CA ASN A 218 12.64 -8.11 26.86
C ASN A 218 13.49 -6.84 26.63
N GLY A 219 13.03 -5.70 27.11
CA GLY A 219 13.73 -4.42 27.07
C GLY A 219 14.36 -4.04 28.41
N PHE A 220 15.38 -3.19 28.37
CA PHE A 220 15.99 -2.60 29.56
C PHE A 220 16.21 -1.10 29.38
N VAL A 221 16.25 -0.39 30.50
CA VAL A 221 16.43 1.07 30.52
C VAL A 221 17.89 1.42 30.22
N VAL A 222 18.11 2.31 29.25
CA VAL A 222 19.40 2.92 28.93
C VAL A 222 19.36 4.42 29.21
N ASN A 223 20.44 4.99 29.73
CA ASN A 223 20.53 6.43 29.93
C ASN A 223 20.83 7.13 28.60
N ALA A 224 20.17 8.27 28.37
CA ALA A 224 20.61 9.20 27.35
C ALA A 224 21.98 9.78 27.73
N THR A 225 22.84 10.00 26.74
CA THR A 225 24.21 10.49 26.93
C THR A 225 24.21 11.99 27.24
N ASN A 226 23.46 12.77 26.46
CA ASN A 226 23.49 14.23 26.50
C ASN A 226 22.21 14.84 27.11
N VAL A 227 21.15 14.06 27.30
CA VAL A 227 19.89 14.51 27.94
C VAL A 227 19.93 14.17 29.44
N SER A 228 19.99 15.20 30.30
CA SER A 228 20.05 14.98 31.76
C SER A 228 18.81 14.25 32.27
N ASP A 229 19.00 13.20 33.05
CA ASP A 229 17.93 12.36 33.62
C ASP A 229 17.01 11.71 32.59
N GLY A 230 17.33 11.85 31.30
CA GLY A 230 16.65 11.22 30.19
C GLY A 230 17.06 9.76 30.07
N VAL A 231 16.09 8.89 29.86
CA VAL A 231 16.29 7.48 29.61
C VAL A 231 15.51 7.02 28.38
N ARG A 232 15.91 5.87 27.85
CA ARG A 232 15.22 5.15 26.78
C ARG A 232 15.13 3.67 27.10
N CYS A 233 14.40 2.95 26.27
CA CYS A 233 14.41 1.50 26.30
C CYS A 233 15.26 0.95 25.15
N SER A 234 16.00 -0.12 25.44
CA SER A 234 16.75 -0.88 24.44
C SER A 234 16.40 -2.34 24.59
N CYS A 235 16.31 -3.06 23.48
CA CYS A 235 16.09 -4.50 23.51
C CYS A 235 17.32 -5.26 23.99
N SER A 236 17.06 -6.33 24.75
CA SER A 236 18.08 -7.29 25.18
C SER A 236 18.72 -7.98 23.97
N HIS A 237 19.92 -8.53 24.17
CA HIS A 237 20.63 -9.22 23.10
C HIS A 237 19.79 -10.35 22.47
N GLY A 238 19.70 -10.37 21.14
CA GLY A 238 18.85 -11.31 20.39
C GLY A 238 17.41 -10.85 20.20
N PHE A 239 17.10 -9.59 20.55
CA PHE A 239 15.83 -8.95 20.30
C PHE A 239 16.02 -7.62 19.55
N VAL A 240 15.03 -7.22 18.77
CA VAL A 240 14.98 -5.98 17.98
C VAL A 240 13.58 -5.37 18.07
N GLY A 241 13.51 -4.05 18.10
CA GLY A 241 12.29 -3.26 18.23
C GLY A 241 12.60 -1.91 18.88
N ASP A 242 11.57 -1.17 19.28
CA ASP A 242 11.74 0.13 19.94
C ASP A 242 11.97 0.01 21.46
N GLY A 243 11.74 -1.17 22.03
CA GLY A 243 11.98 -1.46 23.44
C GLY A 243 10.92 -0.98 24.42
N TYR A 244 9.91 -0.23 23.98
CA TYR A 244 8.90 0.35 24.86
C TYR A 244 7.66 -0.54 24.95
N ALA A 245 7.13 -0.73 26.15
CA ALA A 245 5.90 -1.49 26.37
C ALA A 245 4.67 -0.83 25.72
N SER A 246 4.68 0.49 25.58
CA SER A 246 3.62 1.27 24.89
C SER A 246 3.89 1.48 23.40
N GLY A 247 5.03 1.01 22.90
CA GLY A 247 5.41 1.08 21.49
C GLY A 247 5.30 -0.28 20.81
N PHE A 248 6.23 -0.57 19.90
CA PHE A 248 6.38 -1.86 19.24
C PHE A 248 6.89 -2.97 20.18
N GLY A 249 7.64 -2.63 21.22
CA GLY A 249 8.24 -3.58 22.16
C GLY A 249 9.48 -4.27 21.59
N CYS A 250 9.87 -5.42 22.16
CA CYS A 250 11.04 -6.18 21.75
C CYS A 250 10.66 -7.53 21.14
N PHE A 251 11.01 -7.74 19.87
CA PHE A 251 10.78 -8.99 19.16
C PHE A 251 12.06 -9.79 19.01
N LYS A 252 11.98 -11.12 19.10
CA LYS A 252 13.13 -11.98 18.88
C LYS A 252 13.67 -11.79 17.45
N SER A 253 14.97 -11.53 17.33
CA SER A 253 15.67 -11.49 16.04
C SER A 253 16.26 -12.86 15.69
N CYS A 254 16.35 -13.13 14.39
CA CYS A 254 16.95 -14.35 13.87
C CYS A 254 17.55 -14.09 12.49
N VAL A 255 18.39 -15.02 12.02
CA VAL A 255 18.95 -14.99 10.68
C VAL A 255 18.31 -16.08 9.85
N LYS A 256 17.64 -15.71 8.76
CA LYS A 256 17.03 -16.64 7.81
C LYS A 256 17.57 -16.34 6.42
N ASN A 257 18.09 -17.37 5.73
CA ASN A 257 18.69 -17.24 4.40
C ASN A 257 19.76 -16.12 4.30
N GLY A 258 20.56 -15.92 5.36
CA GLY A 258 21.61 -14.89 5.40
C GLY A 258 21.10 -13.45 5.53
N ARG A 259 19.80 -13.24 5.79
CA ARG A 259 19.21 -11.93 6.09
C ARG A 259 18.67 -11.92 7.52
N GLU A 260 18.80 -10.77 8.18
CA GLU A 260 18.19 -10.56 9.51
C GLU A 260 16.67 -10.46 9.36
N GLU A 261 15.94 -11.28 10.13
CA GLU A 261 14.48 -11.26 10.25
C GLU A 261 14.08 -11.02 11.72
N TYR A 262 12.83 -10.59 11.94
CA TYR A 262 12.31 -10.24 13.26
C TYR A 262 10.89 -10.82 13.47
N GLY A 263 10.49 -11.00 14.74
CA GLY A 263 9.10 -11.27 15.10
C GLY A 263 8.60 -12.67 14.71
N SER A 264 7.38 -12.76 14.20
CA SER A 264 6.70 -14.03 13.88
C SER A 264 7.44 -14.84 12.81
N SER A 265 8.24 -14.19 11.96
CA SER A 265 9.08 -14.81 10.95
C SER A 265 10.24 -15.64 11.53
N CYS A 266 10.64 -15.35 12.77
CA CYS A 266 11.67 -16.08 13.51
C CYS A 266 11.19 -17.34 14.24
N ASN A 267 9.88 -17.60 14.26
CA ASN A 267 9.33 -18.82 14.85
C ASN A 267 9.49 -20.02 13.90
N THR A 268 10.73 -20.41 13.62
CA THR A 268 11.01 -21.79 13.21
C THR A 268 10.80 -22.69 14.42
N LYS A 269 9.88 -23.66 14.31
CA LYS A 269 9.67 -24.77 15.26
C LYS A 269 11.01 -25.37 15.71
N LEU A 270 11.57 -24.91 16.82
CA LEU A 270 12.77 -25.53 17.41
C LEU A 270 12.84 -25.31 18.91
N ARG A 271 11.75 -25.60 19.64
CA ARG A 271 11.80 -25.75 21.10
C ARG A 271 10.65 -26.59 21.67
N ARG A 272 10.48 -27.84 21.22
CA ARG A 272 9.67 -28.85 21.95
C ARG A 272 10.14 -30.29 21.69
N GLU A 273 11.41 -30.60 21.87
CA GLU A 273 11.88 -32.01 21.72
C GLU A 273 12.18 -32.74 23.02
N LYS A 274 12.08 -32.13 24.20
CA LYS A 274 12.34 -32.86 25.46
C LYS A 274 11.13 -33.09 26.36
N GLU A 275 10.05 -32.33 26.21
CA GLU A 275 8.79 -32.59 26.94
C GLU A 275 7.69 -33.22 26.07
N LEU A 276 7.85 -33.22 24.74
CA LEU A 276 6.85 -33.80 23.83
C LEU A 276 6.94 -35.32 23.75
N VAL A 277 8.11 -35.93 24.02
CA VAL A 277 8.33 -37.39 23.87
C VAL A 277 7.42 -38.21 24.77
N ILE A 278 7.12 -37.73 25.98
CA ILE A 278 6.26 -38.44 26.94
C ILE A 278 4.79 -38.31 26.55
N PHE A 279 4.36 -37.14 26.09
CA PHE A 279 2.99 -36.91 25.63
C PHE A 279 2.69 -37.59 24.28
N THR A 280 3.63 -37.61 23.33
CA THR A 280 3.44 -38.28 22.02
C THR A 280 3.56 -39.79 22.09
N GLY A 281 4.32 -40.35 23.04
CA GLY A 281 4.49 -41.80 23.16
C GLY A 281 3.26 -42.55 23.67
N VAL A 282 2.40 -41.89 24.46
CA VAL A 282 1.28 -42.56 25.15
C VAL A 282 -0.09 -42.02 24.73
N LEU A 283 -0.27 -40.69 24.63
CA LEU A 283 -1.58 -40.11 24.32
C LEU A 283 -1.92 -40.18 22.84
N ALA A 284 -0.94 -40.04 21.94
CA ALA A 284 -1.17 -40.14 20.49
C ALA A 284 -1.68 -41.54 20.06
N PRO A 285 -1.08 -42.67 20.49
CA PRO A 285 -1.62 -43.98 20.16
C PRO A 285 -3.00 -44.24 20.79
N LEU A 286 -3.26 -43.74 22.00
CA LEU A 286 -4.60 -43.84 22.62
C LEU A 286 -5.67 -43.07 21.81
N PHE A 287 -5.33 -41.88 21.29
CA PHE A 287 -6.25 -41.08 20.47
C PHE A 287 -6.47 -41.69 19.07
N ILE A 288 -5.43 -42.29 18.50
CA ILE A 288 -5.50 -43.00 17.21
C ILE A 288 -6.36 -44.26 17.37
N ILE A 289 -6.18 -45.05 18.43
CA ILE A 289 -7.00 -46.23 18.70
C ILE A 289 -8.45 -45.84 18.94
N ALA A 290 -8.72 -44.79 19.73
CA ALA A 290 -10.08 -44.29 19.94
C ALA A 290 -10.73 -43.79 18.64
N SER A 291 -9.97 -43.11 17.77
CA SER A 291 -10.45 -42.65 16.47
C SER A 291 -10.70 -43.80 15.49
N LEU A 292 -9.84 -44.83 15.48
CA LEU A 292 -10.01 -46.02 14.64
C LEU A 292 -11.20 -46.87 15.09
N VAL A 293 -11.43 -46.99 16.41
CA VAL A 293 -12.63 -47.64 16.96
C VAL A 293 -13.89 -46.84 16.63
N GLY A 294 -13.84 -45.52 16.76
CA GLY A 294 -14.94 -44.63 16.34
C GLY A 294 -15.24 -44.75 14.84
N LEU A 295 -14.21 -44.76 14.00
CA LEU A 295 -14.32 -44.93 12.55
C LEU A 295 -14.88 -46.31 12.20
N PHE A 296 -14.44 -47.38 12.87
CA PHE A 296 -14.97 -48.73 12.67
C PHE A 296 -16.45 -48.84 13.07
N CYS A 297 -16.85 -48.18 14.17
CA CYS A 297 -18.26 -48.08 14.57
C CYS A 297 -19.10 -47.27 13.56
N ILE A 298 -18.53 -46.25 12.91
CA ILE A 298 -19.19 -45.46 11.86
C ILE A 298 -19.29 -46.25 10.55
N LEU A 299 -18.23 -46.97 10.15
CA LEU A 299 -18.19 -47.80 8.94
C LEU A 299 -19.08 -49.05 9.01
N LYS A 300 -19.37 -49.55 10.22
CA LYS A 300 -20.33 -50.64 10.44
C LYS A 300 -21.78 -50.17 10.58
N ARG A 301 -22.05 -48.86 10.58
CA ARG A 301 -23.44 -48.39 10.44
C ARG A 301 -23.87 -48.58 8.98
N PRO A 302 -25.00 -49.27 8.71
CA PRO A 302 -25.49 -49.43 7.36
C PRO A 302 -25.78 -48.05 6.75
N ILE A 303 -25.03 -47.72 5.70
CA ILE A 303 -25.14 -46.47 4.94
C ILE A 303 -26.50 -46.45 4.25
N LYS A 304 -27.44 -45.68 4.78
CA LYS A 304 -28.44 -45.02 3.94
C LYS A 304 -27.73 -43.84 3.28
N GLN A 305 -27.78 -43.76 1.95
CA GLN A 305 -27.30 -42.60 1.21
C GLN A 305 -28.09 -41.38 1.68
N THR A 306 -27.45 -40.54 2.49
CA THR A 306 -28.03 -39.29 2.96
C THR A 306 -27.62 -38.21 1.98
N THR A 307 -28.62 -37.70 1.28
CA THR A 307 -28.68 -36.39 0.65
C THR A 307 -27.89 -35.33 1.42
N LEU A 308 -27.09 -34.56 0.69
CA LEU A 308 -26.31 -33.43 1.19
C LEU A 308 -27.21 -32.53 2.07
N ASN A 309 -26.82 -32.30 3.33
CA ASN A 309 -27.59 -31.47 4.26
C ASN A 309 -27.60 -30.00 3.78
N SER A 310 -28.65 -29.70 3.02
CA SER A 310 -29.06 -28.41 2.47
C SER A 310 -29.02 -27.24 3.47
N SER A 311 -29.17 -27.49 4.77
CA SER A 311 -29.42 -26.43 5.77
C SER A 311 -28.22 -25.52 6.10
N HIS A 312 -26.99 -26.04 6.13
CA HIS A 312 -25.82 -25.25 6.55
C HIS A 312 -25.19 -24.44 5.41
N THR A 313 -25.28 -24.97 4.19
CA THR A 313 -24.94 -24.28 2.94
C THR A 313 -25.94 -23.18 2.64
N ASN A 314 -27.25 -23.45 2.79
CA ASN A 314 -28.28 -22.43 2.58
C ASN A 314 -28.14 -21.24 3.54
N ALA A 315 -27.67 -21.44 4.78
CA ALA A 315 -27.48 -20.34 5.73
C ALA A 315 -26.33 -19.38 5.39
N LEU A 316 -25.25 -19.86 4.72
CA LEU A 316 -24.17 -19.01 4.20
C LEU A 316 -24.55 -18.41 2.83
N LEU A 317 -25.18 -19.21 1.97
CA LEU A 317 -25.65 -18.82 0.64
C LEU A 317 -26.76 -17.76 0.66
N GLN A 318 -27.68 -17.85 1.62
CA GLN A 318 -28.77 -16.89 1.83
C GLN A 318 -28.28 -15.60 2.52
N LYS A 319 -27.09 -15.60 3.12
CA LYS A 319 -26.50 -14.42 3.76
C LYS A 319 -25.76 -13.53 2.75
N ALA A 320 -25.10 -14.13 1.75
CA ALA A 320 -24.38 -13.42 0.69
C ALA A 320 -25.31 -12.67 -0.29
N CYS A 321 -26.51 -13.18 -0.56
CA CYS A 321 -27.49 -12.55 -1.47
C CYS A 321 -28.75 -12.11 -0.70
N ARG A 322 -28.65 -10.99 0.03
CA ARG A 322 -29.79 -10.40 0.78
C ARG A 322 -30.90 -9.80 -0.11
N THR A 323 -30.70 -9.67 -1.42
CA THR A 323 -31.64 -8.99 -2.34
C THR A 323 -32.62 -9.92 -3.03
N HIS A 324 -32.10 -10.87 -3.82
CA HIS A 324 -32.90 -11.70 -4.70
C HIS A 324 -32.11 -12.93 -5.16
N LEU A 325 -32.67 -14.11 -4.92
CA LEU A 325 -32.18 -15.38 -5.46
C LEU A 325 -32.94 -15.66 -6.75
N PHE A 326 -32.26 -15.47 -7.87
CA PHE A 326 -32.81 -15.80 -9.18
C PHE A 326 -32.76 -17.30 -9.40
N THR A 327 -33.74 -17.84 -10.12
CA THR A 327 -33.66 -19.23 -10.59
C THR A 327 -32.84 -19.32 -11.87
N TYR A 328 -32.15 -20.44 -12.10
CA TYR A 328 -31.40 -20.63 -13.35
C TYR A 328 -32.32 -20.49 -14.57
N HIS A 329 -33.52 -21.08 -14.51
CA HIS A 329 -34.50 -21.02 -15.59
C HIS A 329 -34.93 -19.58 -15.91
N GLU A 330 -35.12 -18.74 -14.90
CA GLU A 330 -35.45 -17.32 -15.09
C GLU A 330 -34.35 -16.56 -15.83
N LEU A 331 -33.09 -16.74 -15.42
CA LEU A 331 -31.95 -16.10 -16.08
C LEU A 331 -31.67 -16.68 -17.47
N GLN A 332 -31.92 -17.98 -17.65
CA GLN A 332 -31.86 -18.63 -18.95
C GLN A 332 -32.90 -18.02 -19.89
N GLN A 333 -34.14 -17.82 -19.46
CA GLN A 333 -35.16 -17.14 -20.27
C GLN A 333 -34.78 -15.69 -20.56
N ALA A 334 -34.31 -14.96 -19.55
CA ALA A 334 -33.94 -13.56 -19.67
C ALA A 334 -32.81 -13.33 -20.69
N THR A 335 -31.86 -14.27 -20.77
CA THR A 335 -30.71 -14.24 -21.68
C THR A 335 -30.93 -15.03 -22.97
N ARG A 336 -32.15 -15.49 -23.24
CA ARG A 336 -32.50 -16.32 -24.42
C ARG A 336 -31.64 -17.57 -24.55
N GLY A 337 -31.37 -18.25 -23.44
CA GLY A 337 -30.58 -19.48 -23.42
C GLY A 337 -29.07 -19.26 -23.35
N PHE A 338 -28.61 -18.07 -22.97
CA PHE A 338 -27.19 -17.69 -23.03
C PHE A 338 -26.62 -17.77 -24.45
N GLU A 339 -27.43 -17.40 -25.44
CA GLU A 339 -27.05 -17.37 -26.84
C GLU A 339 -25.95 -16.32 -27.11
N ASP A 340 -25.14 -16.56 -28.15
CA ASP A 340 -24.03 -15.67 -28.52
C ASP A 340 -24.49 -14.27 -28.94
N ASN A 341 -25.74 -14.13 -29.40
CA ASN A 341 -26.34 -12.84 -29.75
C ASN A 341 -26.56 -11.91 -28.54
N ALA A 342 -26.67 -12.48 -27.34
CA ALA A 342 -26.85 -11.78 -26.08
C ALA A 342 -25.53 -11.62 -25.32
N ARG A 343 -24.45 -12.26 -25.80
CA ARG A 343 -23.12 -12.20 -25.20
C ARG A 343 -22.54 -10.79 -25.39
N LEU A 344 -22.27 -10.12 -24.27
CA LEU A 344 -21.63 -8.81 -24.22
C LEU A 344 -20.11 -8.94 -24.13
N VAL A 345 -19.63 -9.91 -23.36
CA VAL A 345 -18.20 -10.14 -23.11
C VAL A 345 -17.92 -11.64 -23.08
N ASP A 346 -16.82 -12.05 -23.71
CA ASP A 346 -16.22 -13.36 -23.55
C ASP A 346 -14.87 -13.18 -22.86
N SER A 347 -14.74 -13.73 -21.66
CA SER A 347 -13.53 -13.57 -20.84
C SER A 347 -13.13 -14.91 -20.25
N ARG A 348 -11.86 -15.02 -19.82
CA ARG A 348 -11.38 -16.19 -19.08
C ARG A 348 -12.16 -16.42 -17.77
N ASN A 349 -12.82 -15.39 -17.24
CA ASN A 349 -13.59 -15.42 -16.00
C ASN A 349 -15.06 -15.80 -16.24
N GLY A 350 -15.36 -16.32 -17.44
CA GLY A 350 -16.70 -16.63 -17.90
C GLY A 350 -17.27 -15.56 -18.82
N ALA A 351 -18.56 -15.69 -19.13
CA ALA A 351 -19.23 -14.88 -20.14
C ALA A 351 -20.27 -13.96 -19.51
N ILE A 352 -20.37 -12.74 -20.04
CA ILE A 352 -21.33 -11.73 -19.59
C ILE A 352 -22.41 -11.59 -20.66
N PHE A 353 -23.68 -11.67 -20.27
CA PHE A 353 -24.83 -11.63 -21.18
C PHE A 353 -25.76 -10.48 -20.83
N ALA A 354 -26.33 -9.84 -21.85
CA ALA A 354 -27.48 -8.97 -21.69
C ALA A 354 -28.73 -9.82 -21.47
N GLY A 355 -29.59 -9.42 -20.54
CA GLY A 355 -30.87 -10.09 -20.28
C GLY A 355 -32.01 -9.10 -20.10
N VAL A 356 -33.23 -9.59 -20.32
CA VAL A 356 -34.47 -8.89 -19.98
C VAL A 356 -35.30 -9.82 -19.10
N LEU A 357 -35.48 -9.46 -17.83
CA LEU A 357 -36.29 -10.22 -16.88
C LEU A 357 -37.77 -10.21 -17.27
N GLY A 358 -38.57 -11.10 -16.68
CA GLY A 358 -40.00 -11.25 -17.00
C GLY A 358 -40.86 -10.01 -16.70
N ASP A 359 -40.38 -9.12 -15.83
CA ASP A 359 -40.98 -7.82 -15.51
C ASP A 359 -40.59 -6.71 -16.52
N GLY A 360 -39.71 -7.00 -17.47
CA GLY A 360 -39.18 -6.06 -18.46
C GLY A 360 -37.87 -5.36 -18.03
N SER A 361 -37.36 -5.63 -16.83
CA SER A 361 -36.12 -5.02 -16.34
C SER A 361 -34.91 -5.53 -17.12
N ARG A 362 -34.06 -4.61 -17.59
CA ARG A 362 -32.80 -4.95 -18.29
C ARG A 362 -31.72 -5.26 -17.25
N VAL A 363 -31.04 -6.39 -17.45
CA VAL A 363 -29.99 -6.87 -16.54
C VAL A 363 -28.76 -7.31 -17.32
N VAL A 364 -27.64 -7.40 -16.60
CA VAL A 364 -26.42 -8.04 -17.08
C VAL A 364 -26.17 -9.28 -16.23
N VAL A 365 -26.04 -10.43 -16.88
CA VAL A 365 -25.83 -11.73 -16.22
C VAL A 365 -24.41 -12.20 -16.47
N HIS A 366 -23.59 -12.21 -15.43
CA HIS A 366 -22.24 -12.76 -15.47
C HIS A 366 -22.28 -14.23 -15.08
N ARG A 367 -22.03 -15.09 -16.06
CA ARG A 367 -21.87 -16.53 -15.85
C ARG A 367 -20.42 -16.83 -15.49
N LEU A 368 -20.19 -17.20 -14.24
CA LEU A 368 -18.85 -17.44 -13.71
C LEU A 368 -18.38 -18.87 -13.96
N GLN A 369 -17.07 -19.01 -14.14
CA GLN A 369 -16.39 -20.30 -14.25
C GLN A 369 -15.62 -20.56 -12.95
N CYS A 370 -16.22 -21.34 -12.04
CA CYS A 370 -15.57 -21.80 -10.81
C CYS A 370 -15.17 -23.27 -10.97
N GLU A 371 -13.93 -23.63 -10.61
CA GLU A 371 -13.41 -24.99 -10.84
C GLU A 371 -13.78 -25.94 -9.70
N ASN A 372 -13.87 -25.42 -8.48
CA ASN A 372 -14.12 -26.21 -7.28
C ASN A 372 -15.06 -25.48 -6.30
N LYS A 373 -15.39 -26.12 -5.17
CA LYS A 373 -16.29 -25.54 -4.16
C LYS A 373 -15.67 -24.39 -3.38
N ASP A 374 -14.36 -24.40 -3.18
CA ASP A 374 -13.65 -23.37 -2.44
C ASP A 374 -13.63 -22.05 -3.24
N ASP A 375 -13.51 -22.15 -4.56
CA ASP A 375 -13.66 -21.05 -5.51
C ASP A 375 -15.04 -20.39 -5.38
N VAL A 376 -16.11 -21.20 -5.41
CA VAL A 376 -17.48 -20.72 -5.25
C VAL A 376 -17.65 -19.99 -3.92
N MET A 377 -17.10 -20.55 -2.83
CA MET A 377 -17.18 -19.91 -1.50
C MET A 377 -16.39 -18.60 -1.42
N SER A 378 -15.21 -18.54 -2.05
CA SER A 378 -14.39 -17.33 -2.13
C SER A 378 -15.10 -16.21 -2.88
N VAL A 379 -15.66 -16.53 -4.05
CA VAL A 379 -16.42 -15.59 -4.88
C VAL A 379 -17.66 -15.09 -4.14
N LEU A 380 -18.42 -15.97 -3.49
CA LEU A 380 -19.61 -15.56 -2.72
C LEU A 380 -19.27 -14.62 -1.56
N SER A 381 -18.14 -14.83 -0.88
CA SER A 381 -17.65 -13.93 0.17
C SER A 381 -17.35 -12.53 -0.38
N GLN A 382 -16.73 -12.44 -1.56
CA GLN A 382 -16.42 -11.15 -2.20
C GLN A 382 -17.67 -10.44 -2.72
N ILE A 383 -18.63 -11.20 -3.28
CA ILE A 383 -19.95 -10.68 -3.68
C ILE A 383 -20.68 -10.09 -2.47
N GLU A 384 -20.63 -10.73 -1.29
CA GLU A 384 -21.24 -10.21 -0.06
C GLU A 384 -20.66 -8.84 0.31
N VAL A 385 -19.34 -8.68 0.21
CA VAL A 385 -18.69 -7.38 0.48
C VAL A 385 -19.07 -6.33 -0.57
N LEU A 386 -19.00 -6.66 -1.86
CA LEU A 386 -19.32 -5.75 -2.96
C LEU A 386 -20.78 -5.28 -2.93
N TYR A 387 -21.68 -6.18 -2.55
CA TYR A 387 -23.09 -5.86 -2.38
C TYR A 387 -23.30 -4.79 -1.29
N VAL A 388 -22.63 -4.92 -0.14
CA VAL A 388 -22.75 -3.95 0.97
C VAL A 388 -22.04 -2.63 0.66
N LEU A 389 -20.96 -2.68 -0.11
CA LEU A 389 -20.05 -1.57 -0.33
C LEU A 389 -20.60 -0.45 -1.25
N ALA A 390 -21.70 -0.69 -1.97
CA ALA A 390 -22.50 0.29 -2.72
C ALA A 390 -21.74 1.55 -3.20
N HIS A 391 -20.77 1.37 -4.10
CA HIS A 391 -19.94 2.46 -4.62
C HIS A 391 -20.42 2.92 -5.99
N LYS A 392 -20.44 4.24 -6.24
CA LYS A 392 -21.00 4.84 -7.47
C LYS A 392 -20.40 4.32 -8.78
N HIS A 393 -19.13 3.89 -8.77
CA HIS A 393 -18.41 3.38 -9.94
C HIS A 393 -18.28 1.84 -9.99
N VAL A 394 -18.92 1.13 -9.05
CA VAL A 394 -19.10 -0.32 -9.09
C VAL A 394 -20.53 -0.59 -9.57
N ALA A 395 -20.70 -1.54 -10.49
CA ALA A 395 -22.04 -1.92 -10.94
C ALA A 395 -22.85 -2.56 -9.80
N HIS A 396 -24.10 -2.12 -9.65
CA HIS A 396 -24.94 -2.63 -8.58
C HIS A 396 -25.35 -4.08 -8.81
N ILE A 397 -25.08 -4.94 -7.83
CA ILE A 397 -25.47 -6.35 -7.83
C ILE A 397 -26.93 -6.45 -7.41
N LEU A 398 -27.78 -6.92 -8.31
CA LEU A 398 -29.21 -7.17 -8.07
C LEU A 398 -29.44 -8.49 -7.36
N GLY A 399 -28.60 -9.50 -7.62
CA GLY A 399 -28.72 -10.80 -6.99
C GLY A 399 -27.83 -11.85 -7.64
N CYS A 400 -28.11 -13.10 -7.31
CA CYS A 400 -27.33 -14.24 -7.78
C CYS A 400 -28.25 -15.45 -8.03
N CYS A 401 -27.80 -16.37 -8.89
CA CYS A 401 -28.36 -17.71 -9.01
C CYS A 401 -27.32 -18.71 -8.55
N ILE A 402 -27.67 -19.49 -7.52
CA ILE A 402 -26.79 -20.51 -6.96
C ILE A 402 -27.49 -21.85 -7.03
N ASP A 403 -27.09 -22.64 -7.99
CA ASP A 403 -27.69 -23.93 -8.31
C ASP A 403 -26.56 -24.98 -8.32
N PRO A 404 -26.67 -26.08 -7.56
CA PRO A 404 -25.64 -27.13 -7.52
C PRO A 404 -25.34 -27.76 -8.89
N ASP A 405 -26.31 -27.76 -9.80
CA ASP A 405 -26.23 -28.42 -11.10
C ASP A 405 -25.86 -27.43 -12.23
N ASN A 406 -25.78 -26.13 -11.94
CA ASN A 406 -25.48 -25.09 -12.92
C ASN A 406 -24.36 -24.13 -12.45
N PRO A 407 -23.70 -23.39 -13.36
CA PRO A 407 -22.68 -22.42 -12.96
C PRO A 407 -23.25 -21.28 -12.10
N LEU A 408 -22.43 -20.72 -11.21
CA LEU A 408 -22.77 -19.54 -10.43
C LEU A 408 -23.03 -18.35 -11.37
N LEU A 409 -24.20 -17.71 -11.23
CA LEU A 409 -24.54 -16.52 -12.00
C LEU A 409 -24.69 -15.32 -11.07
N VAL A 410 -24.11 -14.18 -11.46
CA VAL A 410 -24.28 -12.90 -10.77
C VAL A 410 -25.03 -11.95 -11.68
N VAL A 411 -26.04 -11.28 -11.13
CA VAL A 411 -26.96 -10.41 -11.87
C VAL A 411 -26.71 -8.96 -11.45
N TYR A 412 -26.45 -8.11 -12.43
CA TYR A 412 -26.21 -6.67 -12.26
C TYR A 412 -27.30 -5.85 -12.94
N GLU A 413 -27.48 -4.61 -12.49
CA GLU A 413 -28.19 -3.60 -13.27
C GLU A 413 -27.51 -3.41 -14.63
N HIS A 414 -28.28 -3.21 -15.70
CA HIS A 414 -27.72 -2.92 -17.03
C HIS A 414 -27.53 -1.41 -17.23
N PRO A 415 -26.28 -0.89 -17.35
CA PRO A 415 -26.06 0.53 -17.59
C PRO A 415 -26.51 0.95 -19.00
N ASP A 416 -27.02 2.17 -19.14
CA ASP A 416 -27.72 2.59 -20.36
C ASP A 416 -26.82 2.83 -21.58
N ASN A 417 -25.56 3.24 -21.38
CA ASN A 417 -24.65 3.68 -22.44
C ASN A 417 -23.61 2.62 -22.82
N ASP A 418 -23.91 1.32 -22.73
CA ASP A 418 -23.02 0.25 -23.23
C ASP A 418 -21.60 0.27 -22.60
N THR A 419 -20.65 -0.51 -23.16
CA THR A 419 -19.26 -0.62 -22.67
C THR A 419 -18.34 0.44 -23.27
N LEU A 420 -17.28 0.81 -22.54
CA LEU A 420 -16.20 1.67 -23.01
C LEU A 420 -15.60 1.13 -24.32
N GLU A 421 -15.40 -0.19 -24.40
CA GLU A 421 -14.93 -0.87 -25.62
C GLU A 421 -15.76 -0.48 -26.86
N LYS A 422 -17.09 -0.53 -26.77
CA LYS A 422 -17.98 -0.16 -27.89
C LYS A 422 -17.82 1.31 -28.25
N HIS A 423 -17.63 2.19 -27.28
CA HIS A 423 -17.42 3.62 -27.52
C HIS A 423 -16.06 3.96 -28.13
N LEU A 424 -15.04 3.15 -27.87
CA LEU A 424 -13.70 3.32 -28.44
C LEU A 424 -13.59 2.72 -29.85
N HIS A 425 -14.19 1.56 -30.11
CA HIS A 425 -13.92 0.80 -31.36
C HIS A 425 -15.06 0.78 -32.38
N HIS A 426 -16.31 1.12 -32.01
CA HIS A 426 -17.43 1.00 -32.95
C HIS A 426 -17.67 2.30 -33.73
N HIS A 427 -17.24 2.31 -35.00
CA HIS A 427 -17.33 3.47 -35.91
C HIS A 427 -18.64 3.55 -36.71
N LYS A 428 -19.63 2.67 -36.47
CA LYS A 428 -20.89 2.67 -37.22
C LYS A 428 -22.10 2.57 -36.29
N GLY A 429 -22.75 3.70 -36.02
CA GLY A 429 -24.13 3.76 -35.53
C GLY A 429 -24.35 4.10 -34.06
N THR A 430 -23.30 4.27 -33.24
CA THR A 430 -23.44 4.79 -31.87
C THR A 430 -23.62 6.32 -31.91
N LYS A 431 -24.52 6.85 -31.07
CA LYS A 431 -24.97 8.25 -31.13
C LYS A 431 -23.94 9.28 -30.61
N GLN A 432 -22.83 8.86 -29.99
CA GLN A 432 -21.85 9.80 -29.44
C GLN A 432 -20.47 9.16 -29.26
N THR A 433 -19.46 9.63 -29.98
CA THR A 433 -18.05 9.28 -29.76
C THR A 433 -17.53 9.95 -28.48
N LEU A 434 -16.62 9.31 -27.76
CA LEU A 434 -16.01 9.89 -26.56
C LEU A 434 -14.89 10.87 -26.93
N ASP A 435 -15.08 12.14 -26.58
CA ASP A 435 -14.02 13.13 -26.60
C ASP A 435 -12.96 12.86 -25.53
N TRP A 436 -11.84 13.58 -25.61
CA TRP A 436 -10.72 13.41 -24.68
C TRP A 436 -11.12 13.61 -23.22
N TYR A 437 -11.95 14.61 -22.94
CA TYR A 437 -12.38 14.92 -21.58
C TYR A 437 -13.15 13.77 -20.95
N ARG A 438 -14.11 13.18 -21.69
CA ARG A 438 -14.86 12.01 -21.23
C ARG A 438 -13.95 10.81 -21.04
N ARG A 439 -12.99 10.55 -21.93
CA ARG A 439 -12.01 9.46 -21.76
C ARG A 439 -11.20 9.63 -20.48
N LEU A 440 -10.68 10.83 -20.24
CA LEU A 440 -9.93 11.14 -19.02
C LEU A 440 -10.80 11.05 -17.75
N LYS A 441 -12.05 11.50 -17.81
CA LYS A 441 -13.03 11.34 -16.71
C LYS A 441 -13.23 9.86 -16.38
N ILE A 442 -13.52 9.03 -17.38
CA ILE A 442 -13.72 7.58 -17.23
C ILE A 442 -12.45 6.91 -16.68
N ALA A 443 -11.26 7.27 -17.18
CA ALA A 443 -9.99 6.79 -16.64
C ALA A 443 -9.82 7.14 -15.16
N THR A 444 -10.08 8.40 -14.79
CA THR A 444 -9.95 8.88 -13.41
C THR A 444 -10.92 8.18 -12.47
N GLU A 445 -12.20 8.05 -12.87
CA GLU A 445 -13.23 7.35 -12.11
C GLU A 445 -12.88 5.87 -11.91
N THR A 446 -12.34 5.24 -12.95
CA THR A 446 -11.91 3.83 -12.94
C THR A 446 -10.72 3.61 -12.01
N ALA A 447 -9.66 4.42 -12.13
CA ALA A 447 -8.50 4.35 -11.25
C ALA A 447 -8.88 4.63 -9.79
N SER A 448 -9.78 5.58 -9.55
CA SER A 448 -10.25 5.92 -8.20
C SER A 448 -10.95 4.76 -7.51
N VAL A 449 -11.84 4.04 -8.19
CA VAL A 449 -12.55 2.91 -7.57
C VAL A 449 -11.64 1.69 -7.37
N LEU A 450 -10.72 1.43 -8.29
CA LEU A 450 -9.70 0.39 -8.13
C LEU A 450 -8.80 0.68 -6.91
N ALA A 451 -8.33 1.92 -6.77
CA ALA A 451 -7.54 2.33 -5.62
C ALA A 451 -8.32 2.20 -4.30
N PHE A 452 -9.59 2.64 -4.29
CA PHE A 452 -10.48 2.52 -3.13
C PHE A 452 -10.65 1.06 -2.69
N LEU A 453 -11.00 0.17 -3.62
CA LEU A 453 -11.21 -1.26 -3.34
C LEU A 453 -9.95 -1.98 -2.86
N GLN A 454 -8.77 -1.57 -3.31
CA GLN A 454 -7.49 -2.17 -2.92
C GLN A 454 -6.91 -1.61 -1.62
N CYS A 455 -7.20 -0.35 -1.28
CA CYS A 455 -6.55 0.35 -0.15
C CYS A 455 -7.48 0.56 1.05
N GLU A 456 -8.78 0.75 0.83
CA GLU A 456 -9.73 1.17 1.86
C GLU A 456 -10.68 0.03 2.28
N VAL A 457 -10.70 -1.08 1.53
CA VAL A 457 -11.55 -2.24 1.82
C VAL A 457 -10.72 -3.36 2.42
N SER A 458 -11.28 -4.04 3.43
CA SER A 458 -10.65 -5.18 4.09
C SER A 458 -11.59 -6.39 4.09
N PRO A 459 -11.20 -7.53 3.48
CA PRO A 459 -9.96 -7.72 2.69
C PRO A 459 -9.96 -6.89 1.40
N PRO A 460 -8.77 -6.54 0.86
CA PRO A 460 -8.68 -5.79 -0.38
C PRO A 460 -9.30 -6.57 -1.54
N ILE A 461 -10.06 -5.88 -2.39
CA ILE A 461 -10.71 -6.47 -3.55
C ILE A 461 -9.96 -6.05 -4.81
N PHE A 462 -9.46 -7.04 -5.53
CA PHE A 462 -8.81 -6.86 -6.82
C PHE A 462 -9.76 -7.26 -7.95
N HIS A 463 -9.63 -6.63 -9.11
CA HIS A 463 -10.39 -7.03 -10.29
C HIS A 463 -9.75 -8.24 -10.98
N ASN A 464 -8.41 -8.27 -11.03
CA ASN A 464 -7.53 -9.29 -11.60
C ASN A 464 -7.71 -9.58 -13.10
N HIS A 465 -8.55 -8.82 -13.81
CA HIS A 465 -8.78 -8.98 -15.25
C HIS A 465 -9.55 -7.79 -15.84
N LEU A 466 -9.08 -6.58 -15.55
CA LEU A 466 -9.77 -5.39 -16.01
C LEU A 466 -9.60 -5.23 -17.52
N GLU A 467 -10.70 -5.03 -18.24
CA GLU A 467 -10.70 -4.75 -19.68
C GLU A 467 -11.71 -3.64 -19.98
N SER A 468 -11.59 -2.97 -21.12
CA SER A 468 -12.55 -1.94 -21.55
C SER A 468 -13.98 -2.48 -21.74
N CYS A 469 -14.13 -3.78 -21.94
CA CYS A 469 -15.42 -4.47 -22.02
C CYS A 469 -16.11 -4.64 -20.65
N HIS A 470 -15.34 -4.57 -19.54
CA HIS A 470 -15.86 -4.62 -18.17
C HIS A 470 -16.30 -3.25 -17.63
N ILE A 471 -15.95 -2.16 -18.33
CA ILE A 471 -16.27 -0.79 -17.94
C ILE A 471 -17.50 -0.32 -18.71
N PHE A 472 -18.66 -0.33 -18.06
CA PHE A 472 -19.89 0.19 -18.64
C PHE A 472 -20.06 1.68 -18.33
N LEU A 473 -20.88 2.35 -19.13
CA LEU A 473 -21.17 3.77 -18.98
C LEU A 473 -22.64 3.98 -18.61
N ASP A 474 -22.88 4.79 -17.58
CA ASP A 474 -24.22 5.25 -17.23
C ASP A 474 -24.71 6.38 -18.16
N THR A 475 -25.92 6.87 -17.95
CA THR A 475 -26.54 7.96 -18.73
C THR A 475 -25.69 9.24 -18.80
N ASN A 476 -24.83 9.48 -17.80
CA ASN A 476 -23.94 10.64 -17.71
C ASN A 476 -22.51 10.34 -18.20
N PHE A 477 -22.30 9.20 -18.87
CA PHE A 477 -20.98 8.71 -19.26
C PHE A 477 -20.01 8.59 -18.08
N SER A 478 -20.53 8.20 -16.91
CA SER A 478 -19.71 7.84 -15.75
C SER A 478 -19.48 6.33 -15.73
N SER A 479 -18.32 5.91 -15.23
CA SER A 479 -17.93 4.49 -15.24
C SER A 479 -18.74 3.67 -14.23
N LYS A 480 -19.08 2.44 -14.64
CA LYS A 480 -19.72 1.37 -13.87
C LYS A 480 -18.98 0.08 -14.17
N ILE A 481 -18.12 -0.36 -13.27
CA ILE A 481 -17.25 -1.52 -13.51
C ILE A 481 -17.91 -2.78 -12.97
N LEU A 482 -17.96 -3.83 -13.79
CA LEU A 482 -18.44 -5.17 -13.44
C LEU A 482 -17.24 -6.09 -13.18
N GLY A 483 -17.45 -7.20 -12.47
CA GLY A 483 -16.47 -8.29 -12.45
C GLY A 483 -15.48 -8.30 -11.29
N PHE A 484 -15.58 -7.38 -10.33
CA PHE A 484 -14.68 -7.33 -9.17
C PHE A 484 -14.74 -8.62 -8.35
N GLY A 485 -13.58 -9.15 -7.98
CA GLY A 485 -13.50 -10.25 -7.03
C GLY A 485 -14.05 -11.60 -7.51
N LEU A 486 -14.25 -11.75 -8.82
CA LEU A 486 -14.88 -12.94 -9.41
C LEU A 486 -13.88 -13.93 -10.03
N GLN A 487 -12.59 -13.81 -9.70
CA GLN A 487 -11.58 -14.79 -10.08
C GLN A 487 -11.23 -15.71 -8.91
N SER A 488 -11.20 -17.01 -9.19
CA SER A 488 -10.48 -17.99 -8.39
C SER A 488 -8.98 -17.66 -8.43
N THR A 489 -8.38 -17.38 -7.28
CA THR A 489 -6.92 -17.42 -7.17
C THR A 489 -6.49 -18.86 -7.43
N PRO A 490 -5.69 -19.16 -8.47
CA PRO A 490 -5.20 -20.52 -8.65
C PRO A 490 -4.43 -20.91 -7.40
N THR A 491 -4.85 -22.00 -6.75
CA THR A 491 -4.05 -22.66 -5.73
C THR A 491 -2.67 -22.91 -6.32
N GLU A 492 -1.63 -22.32 -5.72
CA GLU A 492 -0.24 -22.58 -6.11
C GLU A 492 0.02 -24.09 -6.07
N ASP A 493 0.04 -24.71 -7.25
CA ASP A 493 0.40 -26.10 -7.41
C ASP A 493 1.92 -26.21 -7.22
N LYS A 494 2.34 -26.75 -6.07
CA LYS A 494 3.74 -26.84 -5.62
C LYS A 494 4.58 -27.88 -6.38
N SER A 495 4.33 -28.10 -7.66
CA SER A 495 4.91 -29.22 -8.41
C SER A 495 5.78 -28.82 -9.61
N HIS A 496 5.66 -27.61 -10.17
CA HIS A 496 6.47 -27.23 -11.34
C HIS A 496 6.87 -25.74 -11.38
N PRO A 497 8.06 -25.37 -10.91
CA PRO A 497 8.67 -24.09 -11.25
C PRO A 497 9.51 -24.29 -12.51
N LEU A 498 9.03 -23.79 -13.65
CA LEU A 498 9.78 -23.24 -14.79
C LEU A 498 8.87 -23.18 -16.02
N GLU A 499 8.69 -21.96 -16.54
CA GLU A 499 8.27 -21.63 -17.91
C GLU A 499 6.83 -22.02 -18.33
N ALA A 500 5.83 -21.21 -17.92
CA ALA A 500 4.67 -20.76 -18.76
C ALA A 500 3.48 -20.14 -17.96
N SER A 501 3.47 -20.11 -16.63
CA SER A 501 2.25 -19.78 -15.85
C SER A 501 2.32 -18.58 -14.89
N SER A 502 3.24 -17.62 -15.09
CA SER A 502 3.27 -16.34 -14.32
C SER A 502 2.64 -15.15 -15.04
N PHE A 503 2.02 -15.37 -16.19
CA PHE A 503 1.20 -14.36 -16.86
C PHE A 503 -0.19 -14.37 -16.24
N HIS A 504 -0.69 -13.18 -15.89
CA HIS A 504 -2.06 -12.83 -15.45
C HIS A 504 -2.23 -12.56 -13.96
N ASN A 505 -2.60 -11.30 -13.68
CA ASN A 505 -3.46 -10.79 -12.60
C ASN A 505 -2.81 -9.62 -11.84
N ASN A 506 -2.77 -8.44 -12.49
CA ASN A 506 -2.39 -7.19 -11.84
C ASN A 506 -3.21 -6.03 -12.42
N ASP A 507 -4.12 -5.50 -11.60
CA ASP A 507 -5.01 -4.38 -11.96
C ASP A 507 -4.27 -3.17 -12.53
N VAL A 508 -3.03 -2.91 -12.11
CA VAL A 508 -2.22 -1.79 -12.64
C VAL A 508 -1.84 -2.05 -14.09
N TYR A 509 -1.40 -3.27 -14.40
CA TYR A 509 -1.04 -3.64 -15.77
C TYR A 509 -2.27 -3.61 -16.68
N ASP A 510 -3.35 -4.25 -16.23
CA ASP A 510 -4.61 -4.35 -16.98
C ASP A 510 -5.21 -2.96 -17.23
N PHE A 511 -5.18 -2.09 -16.22
CA PHE A 511 -5.58 -0.70 -16.40
C PHE A 511 -4.64 0.09 -17.32
N GLY A 512 -3.34 -0.21 -17.33
CA GLY A 512 -2.40 0.34 -18.30
C GLY A 512 -2.77 0.02 -19.76
N VAL A 513 -3.26 -1.19 -20.01
CA VAL A 513 -3.80 -1.56 -21.34
C VAL A 513 -5.04 -0.73 -21.65
N VAL A 514 -5.98 -0.61 -20.72
CA VAL A 514 -7.19 0.22 -20.90
C VAL A 514 -6.86 1.69 -21.18
N LEU A 515 -5.85 2.25 -20.50
CA LEU A 515 -5.40 3.62 -20.79
C LEU A 515 -4.85 3.77 -22.21
N LEU A 516 -4.07 2.79 -22.70
CA LEU A 516 -3.63 2.79 -24.09
C LEU A 516 -4.80 2.67 -25.07
N GLU A 517 -5.79 1.83 -24.80
CA GLU A 517 -7.00 1.74 -25.62
C GLU A 517 -7.74 3.09 -25.68
N MET A 518 -7.82 3.82 -24.57
CA MET A 518 -8.40 5.16 -24.54
C MET A 518 -7.58 6.20 -25.32
N VAL A 519 -6.25 6.12 -25.31
CA VAL A 519 -5.38 7.03 -26.07
C VAL A 519 -5.42 6.73 -27.56
N THR A 520 -5.41 5.45 -27.93
CA THR A 520 -5.21 5.01 -29.31
C THR A 520 -6.51 4.70 -30.07
N GLY A 521 -7.61 4.41 -29.35
CA GLY A 521 -8.87 3.97 -29.95
C GLY A 521 -8.81 2.57 -30.57
N LEU A 522 -7.72 1.81 -30.35
CA LEU A 522 -7.50 0.49 -30.93
C LEU A 522 -7.67 -0.62 -29.91
N LYS A 523 -8.16 -1.79 -30.35
CA LYS A 523 -8.13 -3.05 -29.60
C LYS A 523 -7.34 -4.07 -30.40
N ASN A 524 -6.12 -4.36 -29.94
CA ASN A 524 -5.25 -5.35 -30.58
C ASN A 524 -4.38 -6.02 -29.49
N SER A 525 -4.17 -7.32 -29.57
CA SER A 525 -3.23 -8.04 -28.69
C SER A 525 -1.82 -7.46 -28.74
N ASP A 526 -1.40 -6.92 -29.89
CA ASP A 526 -0.09 -6.31 -30.07
C ASP A 526 -0.06 -4.82 -29.68
N LEU A 527 -1.19 -4.24 -29.28
CA LEU A 527 -1.31 -2.81 -28.96
C LEU A 527 -0.29 -2.36 -27.92
N PRO A 528 -0.08 -3.05 -26.78
CA PRO A 528 0.91 -2.62 -25.80
C PRO A 528 2.31 -2.53 -26.42
N MET A 529 2.72 -3.54 -27.20
CA MET A 529 4.05 -3.58 -27.81
C MET A 529 4.25 -2.46 -28.85
N VAL A 530 3.29 -2.30 -29.76
CA VAL A 530 3.37 -1.31 -30.85
C VAL A 530 3.30 0.12 -30.31
N ALA A 531 2.35 0.39 -29.40
CA ALA A 531 2.19 1.70 -28.80
C ALA A 531 3.40 2.07 -27.92
N LEU A 532 3.88 1.16 -27.07
CA LEU A 532 5.07 1.39 -26.24
C LEU A 532 6.30 1.75 -27.08
N GLN A 533 6.53 1.07 -28.20
CA GLN A 533 7.65 1.36 -29.07
C GLN A 533 7.56 2.77 -29.65
N LYS A 534 6.38 3.15 -30.16
CA LYS A 534 6.13 4.47 -30.78
C LYS A 534 6.20 5.62 -29.77
N ILE A 535 5.64 5.43 -28.58
CA ILE A 535 5.69 6.40 -27.48
C ILE A 535 7.14 6.63 -27.05
N ARG A 536 7.93 5.55 -26.86
CA ARG A 536 9.34 5.65 -26.43
C ARG A 536 10.25 6.39 -27.41
N ILE A 537 9.97 6.29 -28.71
CA ILE A 537 10.74 7.00 -29.76
C ILE A 537 10.17 8.41 -30.05
N GLY A 538 9.25 8.91 -29.23
CA GLY A 538 8.69 10.26 -29.34
C GLY A 538 7.70 10.45 -30.49
N LYS A 539 7.03 9.38 -30.93
CA LYS A 539 6.04 9.37 -32.03
C LYS A 539 4.64 9.06 -31.52
N LEU A 540 4.23 9.73 -30.43
CA LEU A 540 2.92 9.51 -29.82
C LEU A 540 1.78 9.87 -30.78
N GLU A 541 1.95 10.95 -31.55
CA GLU A 541 0.97 11.44 -32.52
C GLU A 541 0.61 10.41 -33.60
N GLU A 542 1.48 9.45 -33.89
CA GLU A 542 1.21 8.36 -34.85
C GLU A 542 0.28 7.29 -34.29
N VAL A 543 0.10 7.23 -32.96
CA VAL A 543 -0.72 6.20 -32.29
C VAL A 543 -1.97 6.77 -31.61
N VAL A 544 -2.05 8.08 -31.40
CA VAL A 544 -3.25 8.71 -30.82
C VAL A 544 -4.45 8.51 -31.74
N ASP A 545 -5.60 8.22 -31.14
CA ASP A 545 -6.86 8.02 -31.84
C ASP A 545 -7.16 9.22 -32.77
N PRO A 546 -7.33 8.99 -34.09
CA PRO A 546 -7.67 10.03 -35.04
C PRO A 546 -8.93 10.84 -34.66
N LEU A 547 -9.89 10.23 -33.96
CA LEU A 547 -11.11 10.89 -33.49
C LEU A 547 -10.87 11.94 -32.40
N LEU A 548 -9.68 11.96 -31.80
CA LEU A 548 -9.29 12.99 -30.84
C LEU A 548 -8.77 14.26 -31.53
N TYR A 549 -8.61 14.26 -32.87
CA TYR A 549 -8.09 15.38 -33.66
C TYR A 549 -6.82 15.97 -33.04
N TYR A 550 -5.85 15.10 -32.70
CA TYR A 550 -4.69 15.44 -31.89
C TYR A 550 -3.98 16.73 -32.35
N HIS A 551 -3.75 16.89 -33.66
CA HIS A 551 -3.06 18.08 -34.18
C HIS A 551 -3.83 19.40 -33.99
N GLU A 552 -5.16 19.35 -33.94
CA GLU A 552 -6.07 20.49 -33.77
C GLU A 552 -6.34 20.83 -32.29
N LYS A 553 -5.90 19.98 -31.36
CA LYS A 553 -6.06 20.20 -29.92
C LYS A 553 -5.20 21.36 -29.40
N PRO A 554 -5.68 22.11 -28.39
CA PRO A 554 -4.87 23.11 -27.70
C PRO A 554 -3.66 22.44 -27.01
N PRO A 555 -2.54 23.18 -26.79
CA PRO A 555 -1.33 22.63 -26.19
C PRO A 555 -1.57 21.85 -24.89
N HIS A 556 -2.41 22.38 -24.01
CA HIS A 556 -2.79 21.72 -22.75
C HIS A 556 -3.43 20.34 -22.96
N SER A 557 -4.35 20.19 -23.93
CA SER A 557 -4.94 18.86 -24.19
C SER A 557 -3.94 17.88 -24.78
N LYS A 558 -2.94 18.34 -25.53
CA LYS A 558 -1.85 17.48 -26.05
C LYS A 558 -0.97 16.99 -24.90
N GLU A 559 -0.58 17.90 -24.02
CA GLU A 559 0.19 17.60 -22.81
C GLU A 559 -0.52 16.57 -21.92
N GLN A 560 -1.84 16.66 -21.76
CA GLN A 560 -2.60 15.65 -21.03
C GLN A 560 -2.59 14.28 -21.69
N ILE A 561 -2.72 14.22 -23.02
CA ILE A 561 -2.65 12.96 -23.77
C ILE A 561 -1.25 12.35 -23.59
N GLU A 562 -0.20 13.17 -23.60
CA GLU A 562 1.18 12.76 -23.35
C GLU A 562 1.39 12.20 -21.94
N ILE A 563 0.91 12.90 -20.90
CA ILE A 563 0.98 12.44 -19.50
C ILE A 563 0.25 11.11 -19.33
N VAL A 564 -0.96 10.98 -19.90
CA VAL A 564 -1.74 9.73 -19.80
C VAL A 564 -1.07 8.59 -20.57
N ALA A 565 -0.46 8.86 -21.72
CA ALA A 565 0.28 7.85 -22.48
C ALA A 565 1.57 7.39 -21.77
N ASP A 566 2.29 8.31 -21.11
CA ASP A 566 3.42 7.98 -20.25
C ASP A 566 2.97 7.16 -19.03
N LEU A 567 1.88 7.55 -18.37
CA LEU A 567 1.32 6.81 -17.25
C LEU A 567 0.91 5.39 -17.67
N ALA A 568 0.25 5.23 -18.82
CA ALA A 568 -0.06 3.92 -19.39
C ALA A 568 1.21 3.08 -19.61
N THR A 569 2.27 3.71 -20.11
CA THR A 569 3.59 3.07 -20.30
C THR A 569 4.18 2.60 -18.97
N ARG A 570 4.16 3.44 -17.93
CA ARG A 570 4.63 3.05 -16.59
C ARG A 570 3.79 1.94 -15.97
N CYS A 571 2.47 1.96 -16.14
CA CYS A 571 1.60 0.87 -15.70
C CYS A 571 1.99 -0.48 -16.33
N LEU A 572 2.29 -0.49 -17.63
CA LEU A 572 2.68 -1.71 -18.34
C LEU A 572 4.07 -2.23 -17.94
N LEU A 573 5.01 -1.33 -17.66
CA LEU A 573 6.40 -1.68 -17.31
C LEU A 573 6.60 -2.01 -15.83
N PHE A 574 5.97 -1.24 -14.94
CA PHE A 574 6.23 -1.29 -13.51
C PHE A 574 5.06 -1.82 -12.69
N GLY A 575 3.88 -2.00 -13.30
CA GLY A 575 2.73 -2.58 -12.63
C GLY A 575 3.08 -3.95 -12.05
N ARG A 576 3.61 -4.85 -12.89
CA ARG A 576 3.96 -6.24 -12.50
C ARG A 576 5.05 -6.35 -11.42
N ASP A 577 5.92 -5.36 -11.31
CA ASP A 577 6.98 -5.31 -10.30
C ASP A 577 6.49 -4.83 -8.92
N GLY A 578 5.24 -4.38 -8.80
CA GLY A 578 4.67 -3.79 -7.57
C GLY A 578 5.24 -2.41 -7.22
N LYS A 579 6.05 -1.82 -8.11
CA LYS A 579 6.68 -0.49 -7.94
C LYS A 579 5.70 0.66 -8.16
N LEU A 580 4.58 0.41 -8.83
CA LEU A 580 3.51 1.38 -9.07
C LEU A 580 2.20 0.77 -8.56
N ARG A 581 1.46 1.51 -7.73
CA ARG A 581 0.16 1.07 -7.19
C ARG A 581 -1.00 1.81 -7.84
N MET A 582 -2.21 1.25 -7.79
CA MET A 582 -3.41 1.94 -8.30
C MET A 582 -3.67 3.27 -7.59
N SER A 583 -3.26 3.42 -6.33
CA SER A 583 -3.35 4.69 -5.61
C SER A 583 -2.43 5.78 -6.20
N ASP A 584 -1.28 5.42 -6.75
CA ASP A 584 -0.38 6.36 -7.44
C ASP A 584 -0.98 6.77 -8.80
N VAL A 585 -1.45 5.79 -9.57
CA VAL A 585 -2.12 6.01 -10.86
C VAL A 585 -3.36 6.90 -10.71
N SER A 586 -4.18 6.63 -9.69
CA SER A 586 -5.38 7.40 -9.39
C SER A 586 -5.06 8.86 -9.02
N LYS A 587 -4.03 9.09 -8.19
CA LYS A 587 -3.59 10.45 -7.82
C LYS A 587 -3.15 11.24 -9.03
N GLU A 588 -2.39 10.62 -9.93
CA GLU A 588 -1.87 11.27 -11.13
C GLU A 588 -3.00 11.64 -12.10
N LEU A 589 -3.91 10.70 -12.41
CA LEU A 589 -5.07 10.99 -13.25
C LEU A 589 -5.99 12.07 -12.65
N THR A 590 -6.17 12.04 -11.33
CA THR A 590 -6.95 13.07 -10.62
C THR A 590 -6.29 14.45 -10.74
N HIS A 591 -4.96 14.53 -10.72
CA HIS A 591 -4.24 15.79 -10.92
C HIS A 591 -4.44 16.33 -12.34
N VAL A 592 -4.23 15.49 -13.36
CA VAL A 592 -4.46 15.83 -14.78
C VAL A 592 -5.91 16.29 -15.02
N MET A 593 -6.88 15.63 -14.39
CA MET A 593 -8.29 15.99 -14.49
C MET A 593 -8.64 17.31 -13.79
N LYS A 594 -8.00 17.64 -12.66
CA LYS A 594 -8.24 18.90 -11.94
C LYS A 594 -7.73 20.11 -12.73
N GLU A 595 -6.58 19.97 -13.39
CA GLU A 595 -6.05 21.03 -14.26
C GLU A 595 -7.05 21.36 -15.38
N ASN A 596 -7.71 20.35 -15.97
CA ASN A 596 -8.80 20.56 -16.94
C ASN A 596 -9.94 21.45 -16.43
N VAL A 597 -10.42 21.23 -15.20
CA VAL A 597 -11.57 21.98 -14.66
C VAL A 597 -11.22 23.46 -14.44
N VAL A 598 -10.00 23.75 -13.99
CA VAL A 598 -9.53 25.12 -13.75
C VAL A 598 -9.49 25.94 -15.04
N PHE A 599 -9.13 25.32 -16.18
CA PHE A 599 -9.08 26.03 -17.47
C PHE A 599 -10.46 26.18 -18.14
N VAL A 600 -11.43 25.31 -17.86
CA VAL A 600 -12.78 25.41 -18.43
C VAL A 600 -13.61 26.51 -17.74
N ASP A 601 -13.43 26.72 -16.43
CA ASP A 601 -14.13 27.77 -15.65
C ASP A 601 -13.41 29.13 -15.64
N GLY A 602 -12.16 29.19 -16.11
CA GLY A 602 -11.25 30.32 -15.93
C GLY A 602 -11.03 31.18 -17.17
N GLY A 603 -12.06 31.87 -17.66
CA GLY A 603 -11.90 33.00 -18.57
C GLY A 603 -11.41 34.26 -17.85
N SER A 604 -10.17 34.29 -17.32
CA SER A 604 -9.49 35.55 -16.95
C SER A 604 -7.99 35.35 -16.69
N THR A 605 -7.22 36.24 -17.29
CA THR A 605 -5.75 36.38 -17.33
C THR A 605 -5.00 36.18 -16.00
N ARG A 606 -3.99 35.30 -16.02
CA ARG A 606 -2.66 35.54 -15.43
C ARG A 606 -1.56 34.90 -16.30
N GLY A 607 -0.60 35.72 -16.72
CA GLY A 607 0.69 35.32 -17.31
C GLY A 607 1.70 34.86 -16.26
N PRO A 608 2.92 34.47 -16.68
CA PRO A 608 3.55 33.21 -16.27
C PRO A 608 4.28 33.32 -14.93
N SER A 609 4.06 32.33 -14.07
CA SER A 609 4.92 32.09 -12.91
C SER A 609 4.86 30.63 -12.50
N ILE A 610 5.40 29.74 -13.35
CA ILE A 610 5.89 28.42 -12.95
C ILE A 610 7.13 28.13 -13.82
N GLU A 611 8.26 28.74 -13.46
CA GLU A 611 9.54 28.06 -13.60
C GLU A 611 9.71 27.24 -12.32
N GLU A 612 10.24 26.02 -12.46
CA GLU A 612 10.29 24.94 -11.46
C GLU A 612 9.06 24.03 -11.36
N THR A 613 8.71 23.37 -12.46
CA THR A 613 8.43 21.93 -12.38
C THR A 613 8.76 21.24 -13.71
N PHE A 614 9.51 20.14 -13.63
CA PHE A 614 9.87 19.21 -14.71
C PHE A 614 10.80 19.72 -15.81
N SER A 615 12.10 19.81 -15.50
CA SER A 615 13.14 19.52 -16.49
C SER A 615 13.09 18.02 -16.86
N ASN A 616 12.05 17.60 -17.58
CA ASN A 616 11.99 16.32 -18.26
C ASN A 616 12.68 16.46 -19.63
N SER A 617 14.00 16.47 -19.61
CA SER A 617 14.82 16.21 -20.81
C SER A 617 16.04 15.33 -20.53
N SER A 618 16.20 14.84 -19.29
CA SER A 618 17.40 14.07 -18.90
C SER A 618 17.14 12.60 -18.55
N LEU A 619 15.89 12.12 -18.60
CA LEU A 619 15.58 10.70 -18.32
C LEU A 619 15.37 9.84 -19.58
N LEU A 620 15.24 10.46 -20.77
CA LEU A 620 15.29 9.77 -22.06
C LEU A 620 16.72 9.58 -22.62
N GLN A 621 17.75 10.06 -21.92
CA GLN A 621 19.15 9.87 -22.33
C GLN A 621 19.90 8.72 -21.62
N MET A 622 19.25 7.93 -20.77
CA MET A 622 19.90 6.78 -20.10
C MET A 622 19.49 5.40 -20.65
N ILE A 623 18.82 5.32 -21.81
CA ILE A 623 18.63 4.06 -22.54
C ILE A 623 18.92 4.28 -24.03
N SER A 624 20.19 4.59 -24.35
CA SER A 624 20.68 4.68 -25.72
C SER A 624 22.19 4.42 -25.77
N MET A 625 22.60 3.14 -25.73
CA MET A 625 23.79 2.52 -26.35
C MET A 625 23.58 0.99 -26.23
N SER A 626 23.59 0.11 -27.22
CA SER A 626 23.77 0.13 -28.68
C SER A 626 23.12 -1.18 -29.23
N PRO A 627 22.49 -1.19 -30.42
CA PRO A 627 22.13 -2.43 -31.11
C PRO A 627 23.28 -2.83 -32.03
N ASP A 628 23.95 -3.95 -31.77
CA ASP A 628 24.74 -4.68 -32.77
C ASP A 628 25.01 -6.11 -32.30
N SER A 629 24.17 -7.04 -32.75
CA SER A 629 24.53 -8.42 -33.14
C SER A 629 23.25 -9.19 -33.51
N ILE A 630 22.83 -8.97 -34.75
CA ILE A 630 21.96 -9.88 -35.51
C ILE A 630 22.86 -11.03 -36.03
N LEU A 631 22.36 -12.28 -35.91
CA LEU A 631 22.65 -13.53 -36.67
C LEU A 631 23.97 -13.61 -37.46
N ALA A 632 24.79 -14.67 -37.49
CA ALA A 632 24.64 -16.15 -37.42
C ALA A 632 26.07 -16.71 -37.74
N PRO A 633 26.40 -18.03 -37.71
CA PRO A 633 25.54 -19.22 -37.62
C PRO A 633 25.66 -20.04 -36.33
#